data_AF-A0A090QX63-F1
#
_entry.id   AF-A0A090QX63-F1
#
_cell.length_a   1.000
_cell.length_b   1.000
_cell.length_c   1.000
_cell.angle_alpha   90.00
_cell.angle_beta   90.00
_cell.angle_gamma   90.00
#
_symmetry.space_group_name_H-M   'P 1'
#
loop_
_entity.id
_entity.type
_entity.pdbx_description
1 polymer ?
#
loop_
_entity_poly.entity_id
_entity_poly.type
_entity_poly.pdbx_seq_one_letter_code
_entity_poly.pdbx_strand_id
1 'polypeptide(L)'
;MYGMQVHANNLANVRTTGFRADLEQARSMQAFGEGLPSRVFAMTERPGQSFAQGSVMTTGRDLDVAVEGDGWLTVLDAGGQESFTRAGHLKIDETGLLQNSNGNLLVGDSGGPIFIPLPISKIQIGKDGTVSVLPQGAPPDAMEVIDQIKLVKPNHKSLFKDTDGLFKTNVPGETYDASPEVSLLTGALEGSNVNAVGR
;
A
#
# COMPACT_ATOMS: atom_id res chain seq x y z
N MET A 1 5.71 -26.89 8.22
CA MET A 1 6.20 -26.43 6.90
C MET A 1 5.77 -25.00 6.54
N TYR A 2 5.18 -24.22 7.45
CA TYR A 2 4.73 -22.84 7.17
C TYR A 2 5.87 -21.81 7.22
N GLY A 3 6.83 -22.00 8.13
CA GLY A 3 7.93 -21.05 8.32
C GLY A 3 8.86 -20.87 7.11
N MET A 4 9.23 -21.97 6.44
CA MET A 4 10.05 -21.92 5.22
C MET A 4 9.39 -21.10 4.09
N GLN A 5 8.05 -21.11 4.00
CA GLN A 5 7.32 -20.31 3.01
C GLN A 5 7.34 -18.82 3.34
N VAL A 6 7.22 -18.46 4.63
CA VAL A 6 7.33 -17.07 5.10
C VAL A 6 8.72 -16.50 4.81
N HIS A 7 9.79 -17.24 5.15
CA HIS A 7 11.17 -16.82 4.85
C HIS A 7 11.43 -16.69 3.35
N ALA A 8 10.95 -17.65 2.55
CA ALA A 8 11.10 -17.58 1.10
C ALA A 8 10.38 -16.37 0.48
N ASN A 9 9.16 -16.05 0.95
CA ASN A 9 8.40 -14.89 0.50
C ASN A 9 9.10 -13.57 0.88
N ASN A 10 9.54 -13.46 2.14
CA ASN A 10 10.29 -12.30 2.61
C ASN A 10 11.57 -12.09 1.79
N LEU A 11 12.36 -13.16 1.55
CA LEU A 11 13.59 -13.06 0.78
C LEU A 11 13.34 -12.68 -0.68
N ALA A 12 12.31 -13.23 -1.31
CA ALA A 12 11.91 -12.88 -2.67
C ALA A 12 11.53 -11.39 -2.79
N ASN A 13 10.94 -10.82 -1.73
CA ASN A 13 10.44 -9.45 -1.71
C ASN A 13 11.34 -8.45 -0.96
N VAL A 14 12.60 -8.81 -0.69
CA VAL A 14 13.56 -7.91 -0.01
C VAL A 14 13.87 -6.64 -0.82
N ARG A 15 13.68 -6.70 -2.15
CA ARG A 15 13.87 -5.56 -3.05
C ARG A 15 12.57 -4.89 -3.50
N THR A 16 11.43 -5.37 -3.01
CA THR A 16 10.11 -4.84 -3.40
C THR A 16 9.81 -3.58 -2.62
N THR A 17 9.53 -2.49 -3.32
CA THR A 17 9.19 -1.18 -2.72
C THR A 17 7.89 -1.28 -1.94
N GLY A 18 7.90 -0.78 -0.70
CA GLY A 18 6.73 -0.78 0.19
C GLY A 18 6.34 -2.16 0.73
N PHE A 19 7.17 -3.18 0.57
CA PHE A 19 6.85 -4.52 1.09
C PHE A 19 7.01 -4.58 2.62
N ARG A 20 5.97 -5.13 3.28
CA ARG A 20 5.98 -5.45 4.70
C ARG A 20 6.26 -6.93 4.92
N ALA A 21 7.24 -7.22 5.78
CA ALA A 21 7.67 -8.56 6.13
C ALA A 21 6.60 -9.32 6.90
N ASP A 22 6.45 -10.58 6.52
CA ASP A 22 5.61 -11.54 7.23
C ASP A 22 6.42 -12.14 8.39
N LEU A 23 5.84 -12.15 9.59
CA LEU A 23 6.43 -12.66 10.82
C LEU A 23 5.94 -14.09 11.06
N GLU A 24 6.87 -15.00 11.29
CA GLU A 24 6.53 -16.35 11.76
C GLU A 24 5.89 -16.26 13.14
N GLN A 25 4.63 -16.67 13.25
CA GLN A 25 3.97 -16.78 14.54
C GLN A 25 4.02 -18.24 15.00
N ALA A 26 4.94 -18.55 15.91
CA ALA A 26 4.91 -19.80 16.65
C ALA A 26 3.88 -19.67 17.78
N ARG A 27 2.73 -20.35 17.66
CA ARG A 27 1.83 -20.58 18.78
C ARG A 27 1.88 -22.07 19.12
N SER A 28 2.26 -22.39 20.35
CA SER A 28 2.13 -23.74 20.90
C SER A 28 0.65 -24.01 21.12
N MET A 29 0.02 -24.81 20.25
CA MET A 29 -1.32 -25.32 20.52
C MET A 29 -1.24 -26.27 21.73
N GLN A 30 -1.96 -25.97 22.81
CA GLN A 30 -2.25 -26.97 23.82
C GLN A 30 -3.22 -27.97 23.20
N ALA A 31 -2.82 -29.24 23.10
CA ALA A 31 -3.71 -30.30 22.66
C ALA A 31 -4.76 -30.54 23.76
N PHE A 32 -5.97 -30.02 23.56
CA PHE A 32 -7.12 -30.37 24.38
C PHE A 32 -7.72 -31.69 23.88
N GLY A 33 -7.88 -32.64 24.80
CA GLY A 33 -8.56 -33.91 24.59
C GLY A 33 -10.09 -33.77 24.48
N GLU A 34 -10.71 -34.84 23.99
CA GLU A 34 -12.11 -35.06 23.61
C GLU A 34 -13.18 -34.06 24.09
N GLY A 35 -13.78 -33.34 23.14
CA GLY A 35 -15.05 -32.64 23.30
C GLY A 35 -15.31 -31.69 22.13
N LEU A 36 -16.29 -31.98 21.28
CA LEU A 36 -16.63 -31.23 20.05
C LEU A 36 -17.14 -29.79 20.35
N PRO A 37 -16.55 -28.76 19.72
CA PRO A 37 -17.25 -27.56 19.31
C PRO A 37 -17.37 -27.57 17.78
N SER A 38 -18.55 -27.95 17.30
CA SER A 38 -18.92 -27.87 15.88
C SER A 38 -19.21 -26.41 15.50
N ARG A 39 -18.15 -25.70 15.09
CA ARG A 39 -18.09 -24.58 14.12
C ARG A 39 -16.80 -23.82 14.37
N VAL A 40 -15.68 -24.48 14.08
CA VAL A 40 -14.41 -23.78 13.89
C VAL A 40 -14.53 -23.14 12.51
N PHE A 41 -14.81 -21.83 12.44
CA PHE A 41 -14.42 -21.08 11.26
C PHE A 41 -12.94 -21.36 11.08
N ALA A 42 -12.55 -21.89 9.92
CA ALA A 42 -11.16 -22.01 9.55
C ALA A 42 -10.59 -20.59 9.47
N MET A 43 -10.23 -20.01 10.61
CA MET A 43 -9.19 -18.99 10.65
C MET A 43 -7.94 -19.75 10.22
N THR A 44 -7.69 -19.78 8.91
CA THR A 44 -6.34 -19.98 8.41
C THR A 44 -5.50 -18.94 9.11
N GLU A 45 -4.76 -19.35 10.15
CA GLU A 45 -3.95 -18.45 10.96
C GLU A 45 -2.94 -17.77 10.02
N ARG A 46 -3.20 -16.49 9.71
CA ARG A 46 -2.33 -15.68 8.86
C ARG A 46 -1.08 -15.33 9.68
N PRO A 47 0.13 -15.36 9.09
CA PRO A 47 1.33 -14.94 9.79
C PRO A 47 1.18 -13.49 10.25
N GLY A 48 1.78 -13.15 11.40
CA GLY A 48 1.81 -11.77 11.86
C GLY A 48 2.53 -10.89 10.84
N GLN A 49 2.30 -9.58 10.84
CA GLN A 49 2.98 -8.67 9.90
C GLN A 49 3.78 -7.62 10.66
N SER A 50 4.94 -7.26 10.11
CA SER A 50 5.70 -6.13 10.60
C SER A 50 5.14 -4.84 10.01
N PHE A 51 4.74 -3.91 10.89
CA PHE A 51 4.30 -2.56 10.52
C PHE A 51 5.44 -1.53 10.57
N ALA A 52 6.66 -1.95 10.90
CA ALA A 52 7.82 -1.06 10.99
C ALA A 52 8.18 -0.49 9.61
N GLN A 53 8.45 0.81 9.53
CA GLN A 53 8.82 1.49 8.28
C GLN A 53 10.09 0.88 7.66
N GLY A 54 10.11 0.74 6.33
CA GLY A 54 11.29 0.33 5.57
C GLY A 54 12.26 1.50 5.36
N SER A 55 13.44 1.22 4.82
CA SER A 55 14.41 2.27 4.48
C SER A 55 13.86 3.16 3.36
N VAL A 56 13.90 4.47 3.52
CA VAL A 56 13.48 5.43 2.49
C VAL A 56 14.66 5.76 1.56
N MET A 57 14.44 5.69 0.25
CA MET A 57 15.43 5.99 -0.79
C MET A 57 14.95 7.16 -1.65
N THR A 58 15.73 8.23 -1.73
CA THR A 58 15.44 9.36 -2.61
C THR A 58 15.78 9.01 -4.06
N THR A 59 14.81 9.11 -4.96
CA THR A 59 14.94 8.83 -6.40
C THR A 59 14.93 10.10 -7.25
N GLY A 60 14.31 11.18 -6.76
CA GLY A 60 14.15 12.44 -7.48
C GLY A 60 13.09 12.43 -8.58
N ARG A 61 12.30 11.34 -8.71
CA ARG A 61 11.21 11.25 -9.70
C ARG A 61 9.89 11.75 -9.12
N ASP A 62 9.18 12.61 -9.85
CA ASP A 62 7.92 13.21 -9.39
C ASP A 62 6.80 12.19 -9.04
N LEU A 63 6.85 11.01 -9.68
CA LEU A 63 5.91 9.89 -9.46
C LEU A 63 6.38 8.88 -8.42
N ASP A 64 7.46 9.16 -7.71
CA ASP A 64 7.91 8.35 -6.59
C ASP A 64 7.51 9.02 -5.29
N VAL A 65 6.70 8.33 -4.50
CA VAL A 65 6.24 8.80 -3.20
C VAL A 65 6.52 7.76 -2.11
N ALA A 66 6.86 8.23 -0.93
CA ALA A 66 6.98 7.41 0.27
C ALA A 66 6.06 7.99 1.35
N VAL A 67 5.31 7.14 2.02
CA VAL A 67 4.46 7.57 3.14
C VAL A 67 5.32 7.76 4.39
N GLU A 68 5.20 8.91 5.03
CA GLU A 68 5.88 9.20 6.30
C GLU A 68 5.03 8.72 7.48
N GLY A 69 5.65 8.00 8.42
CA GLY A 69 4.97 7.49 9.61
C GLY A 69 3.95 6.36 9.32
N ASP A 70 2.86 6.34 10.08
CA ASP A 70 1.92 5.20 10.18
C ASP A 70 0.73 5.24 9.18
N GLY A 71 0.83 5.97 8.08
CA GLY A 71 -0.24 6.07 7.08
C GLY A 71 -0.19 5.04 5.95
N TRP A 72 -1.10 5.09 4.98
CA TRP A 72 -1.10 4.20 3.81
C TRP A 72 -1.63 4.89 2.57
N LEU A 73 -1.16 4.45 1.40
CA LEU A 73 -1.78 4.76 0.11
C LEU A 73 -2.99 3.85 -0.07
N THR A 74 -4.11 4.43 -0.49
CA THR A 74 -5.31 3.66 -0.83
C THR A 74 -5.29 3.28 -2.31
N VAL A 75 -5.53 2.01 -2.60
CA VAL A 75 -5.57 1.44 -3.95
C VAL A 75 -6.80 0.56 -4.13
N LEU A 76 -7.15 0.28 -5.38
CA LEU A 76 -8.12 -0.76 -5.71
C LEU A 76 -7.42 -2.09 -5.95
N ASP A 77 -7.93 -3.14 -5.32
CA ASP A 77 -7.55 -4.52 -5.65
C ASP A 77 -8.20 -4.97 -6.98
N ALA A 78 -7.86 -6.19 -7.42
CA ALA A 78 -8.41 -6.74 -8.67
C ALA A 78 -9.94 -6.95 -8.63
N GLY A 79 -10.54 -6.98 -7.43
CA GLY A 79 -11.98 -7.06 -7.21
C GLY A 79 -12.66 -5.68 -7.11
N GLY A 80 -11.90 -4.58 -7.23
CA GLY A 80 -12.41 -3.21 -7.11
C GLY A 80 -12.66 -2.77 -5.66
N GLN A 81 -12.13 -3.48 -4.67
CA GLN A 81 -12.25 -3.10 -3.25
C GLN A 81 -11.07 -2.23 -2.81
N GLU A 82 -11.33 -1.29 -1.90
CA GLU A 82 -10.26 -0.50 -1.27
C GLU A 82 -9.30 -1.41 -0.51
N SER A 83 -8.02 -1.21 -0.76
CA SER A 83 -6.91 -1.90 -0.13
C SER A 83 -5.77 -0.90 0.07
N PHE A 84 -4.79 -1.28 0.87
CA PHE A 84 -3.76 -0.36 1.34
C PHE A 84 -2.37 -0.86 0.98
N THR A 85 -1.49 0.08 0.62
CA THR A 85 -0.11 -0.23 0.26
C THR A 85 0.86 0.86 0.68
N ARG A 86 2.14 0.49 0.78
CA ARG A 86 3.27 1.42 0.87
C ARG A 86 4.05 1.55 -0.44
N ALA A 87 3.63 0.83 -1.49
CA ALA A 87 4.28 0.85 -2.79
C ALA A 87 3.95 2.15 -3.54
N GLY A 88 4.79 3.17 -3.38
CA GLY A 88 4.61 4.48 -4.02
C GLY A 88 5.44 4.69 -5.29
N HIS A 89 5.84 3.62 -5.98
CA HIS A 89 6.42 3.71 -7.32
C HIS A 89 5.28 3.81 -8.34
N LEU A 90 4.82 5.03 -8.61
CA LEU A 90 3.62 5.32 -9.39
C LEU A 90 3.92 5.48 -10.89
N LYS A 91 2.91 5.24 -11.71
CA LYS A 91 2.91 5.46 -13.16
C LYS A 91 1.51 5.81 -13.62
N ILE A 92 1.44 6.54 -14.73
CA ILE A 92 0.18 6.81 -15.43
C ILE A 92 0.09 5.78 -16.56
N ASP A 93 -1.06 5.14 -16.71
CA ASP A 93 -1.28 4.22 -17.83
C ASP A 93 -1.70 4.95 -19.12
N GLU A 94 -1.89 4.19 -20.19
CA GLU A 94 -2.29 4.74 -21.50
C GLU A 94 -3.68 5.36 -21.49
N THR A 95 -4.52 4.99 -20.52
CA THR A 95 -5.87 5.51 -20.35
C THR A 95 -5.91 6.77 -19.48
N GLY A 96 -4.80 7.14 -18.83
CA GLY A 96 -4.72 8.26 -17.91
C GLY A 96 -4.95 7.89 -16.44
N LEU A 97 -5.11 6.61 -16.10
CA LEU A 97 -5.28 6.19 -14.71
C LEU A 97 -3.95 6.17 -13.96
N LEU A 98 -3.96 6.71 -12.74
CA LEU A 98 -2.81 6.65 -11.85
C LEU A 98 -2.77 5.28 -11.17
N GLN A 99 -1.68 4.55 -11.36
CA GLN A 99 -1.49 3.23 -10.77
C GLN A 99 -0.09 3.07 -10.17
N ASN A 100 0.05 2.16 -9.22
CA ASN A 100 1.38 1.74 -8.78
C ASN A 100 2.00 0.78 -9.80
N SER A 101 3.25 0.38 -9.56
CA SER A 101 3.96 -0.53 -10.46
C SER A 101 3.46 -1.97 -10.46
N ASN A 102 2.69 -2.35 -9.43
CA ASN A 102 2.01 -3.63 -9.36
C ASN A 102 0.69 -3.62 -10.15
N GLY A 103 0.30 -2.49 -10.74
CA GLY A 103 -0.92 -2.33 -11.52
C GLY A 103 -2.17 -2.02 -10.69
N ASN A 104 -2.02 -1.68 -9.40
CA ASN A 104 -3.16 -1.27 -8.58
C ASN A 104 -3.45 0.21 -8.81
N LEU A 105 -4.72 0.52 -9.09
CA LEU A 105 -5.18 1.90 -9.29
C LEU A 105 -5.18 2.66 -7.96
N LEU A 106 -4.70 3.89 -7.96
CA LEU A 106 -4.72 4.75 -6.78
C LEU A 106 -6.11 5.34 -6.61
N VAL A 107 -6.60 5.36 -5.37
CA VAL A 107 -7.91 5.90 -5.01
C VAL A 107 -7.74 7.37 -4.60
N GLY A 108 -8.57 8.23 -5.16
CA GLY A 108 -8.66 9.64 -4.82
C GLY A 108 -9.58 9.89 -3.62
N ASP A 109 -9.61 11.12 -3.13
CA ASP A 109 -10.46 11.52 -1.99
C ASP A 109 -11.96 11.33 -2.29
N SER A 110 -12.33 11.36 -3.58
CA SER A 110 -13.68 11.04 -4.07
C SER A 110 -14.10 9.56 -3.91
N GLY A 111 -13.17 8.66 -3.52
CA GLY A 111 -13.39 7.22 -3.39
C GLY A 111 -13.30 6.45 -4.71
N GLY A 112 -13.02 7.11 -5.83
CA GLY A 112 -12.80 6.51 -7.14
C GLY A 112 -11.32 6.45 -7.55
N PRO A 113 -10.98 5.78 -8.65
CA PRO A 113 -9.64 5.80 -9.19
C PRO A 113 -9.27 7.20 -9.72
N ILE A 114 -8.03 7.62 -9.54
CA ILE A 114 -7.55 8.91 -10.02
C ILE A 114 -7.33 8.86 -11.54
N PHE A 115 -8.07 9.72 -12.26
CA PHE A 115 -7.97 9.87 -13.70
C PHE A 115 -7.27 11.19 -14.07
N ILE A 116 -6.26 11.09 -14.91
CA ILE A 116 -5.42 12.21 -15.34
C ILE A 116 -5.69 12.49 -16.83
N PRO A 117 -6.15 13.69 -17.19
CA PRO A 117 -6.44 14.03 -18.58
C PRO A 117 -5.14 14.15 -19.39
N LEU A 118 -4.86 13.16 -20.23
CA LEU A 118 -3.74 13.16 -21.15
C LEU A 118 -4.07 13.97 -22.43
N PRO A 119 -3.08 14.61 -23.08
CA PRO A 119 -1.66 14.61 -22.75
C PRO A 119 -1.25 15.71 -21.74
N ILE A 120 -0.30 15.38 -20.88
CA ILE A 120 0.30 16.30 -19.91
C ILE A 120 1.79 16.51 -20.22
N SER A 121 2.32 17.67 -19.85
CA SER A 121 3.75 17.98 -19.92
C SER A 121 4.47 17.76 -18.59
N LYS A 122 3.76 17.89 -17.46
CA LYS A 122 4.31 17.69 -16.12
C LYS A 122 3.23 17.17 -15.16
N ILE A 123 3.65 16.40 -14.17
CA ILE A 123 2.84 15.99 -13.03
C ILE A 123 3.61 16.30 -11.74
N GLN A 124 2.90 16.68 -10.70
CA GLN A 124 3.43 16.88 -9.36
C GLN A 124 2.47 16.29 -8.34
N ILE A 125 3.03 15.67 -7.31
CA ILE A 125 2.28 15.18 -6.15
C ILE A 125 2.71 16.03 -4.95
N GLY A 126 1.75 16.57 -4.22
CA GLY A 126 1.94 17.33 -2.98
C GLY A 126 2.21 16.41 -1.79
N LYS A 127 2.67 16.99 -0.69
CA LYS A 127 2.92 16.24 0.56
C LYS A 127 1.64 15.69 1.19
N ASP A 128 0.52 16.31 0.91
CA ASP A 128 -0.83 15.89 1.32
C ASP A 128 -1.47 14.91 0.31
N GLY A 129 -0.76 14.54 -0.76
CA GLY A 129 -1.27 13.69 -1.81
C GLY A 129 -1.97 14.43 -2.94
N THR A 130 -2.04 15.78 -2.93
CA THR A 130 -2.64 16.53 -4.04
C THR A 130 -1.91 16.27 -5.35
N VAL A 131 -2.63 15.77 -6.35
CA VAL A 131 -2.13 15.51 -7.70
C VAL A 131 -2.42 16.72 -8.58
N SER A 132 -1.38 17.34 -9.11
CA SER A 132 -1.48 18.47 -10.01
C SER A 132 -0.75 18.19 -11.31
N VAL A 133 -1.29 18.67 -12.42
CA VAL A 133 -0.70 18.48 -13.74
C VAL A 133 -0.58 19.78 -14.51
N LEU A 134 0.37 19.81 -15.44
CA LEU A 134 0.45 20.83 -16.47
C LEU A 134 0.01 20.20 -17.79
N PRO A 135 -1.15 20.56 -18.35
CA PRO A 135 -1.57 20.09 -19.66
C PRO A 135 -0.53 20.40 -20.75
N GLN A 136 -0.45 19.56 -21.78
CA GLN A 136 0.48 19.81 -22.88
C GLN A 136 0.09 21.09 -23.63
N GLY A 137 1.03 22.03 -23.78
CA GLY A 137 0.80 23.30 -24.47
C GLY A 137 0.28 24.43 -23.58
N ALA A 138 0.01 24.16 -22.30
CA ALA A 138 -0.35 25.19 -21.33
C ALA A 138 0.89 26.01 -20.89
N PRO A 139 0.71 27.29 -20.49
CA PRO A 139 1.77 28.09 -19.88
C PRO A 139 2.33 27.46 -18.59
N PRO A 140 3.62 27.65 -18.25
CA PRO A 140 4.25 26.99 -17.09
C PRO A 140 3.60 27.25 -15.71
N ASP A 141 2.81 28.31 -15.59
CA ASP A 141 2.07 28.72 -14.39
C ASP A 141 0.64 28.20 -14.34
N ALA A 142 0.16 27.52 -15.37
CA ALA A 142 -1.19 26.94 -15.46
C ALA A 142 -1.25 25.50 -14.94
N MET A 143 -0.64 25.24 -13.77
CA MET A 143 -0.81 23.95 -13.08
C MET A 143 -2.25 23.81 -12.58
N GLU A 144 -2.87 22.68 -12.87
CA GLU A 144 -4.24 22.36 -12.47
C GLU A 144 -4.23 21.22 -11.46
N VAL A 145 -5.02 21.35 -10.39
CA VAL A 145 -5.25 20.28 -9.42
C VAL A 145 -6.31 19.33 -9.99
N ILE A 146 -5.97 18.04 -10.07
CA ILE A 146 -6.84 17.01 -10.64
C ILE A 146 -7.61 16.27 -9.54
N ASP A 147 -6.88 15.80 -8.53
CA ASP A 147 -7.44 15.03 -7.41
C ASP A 147 -6.45 15.05 -6.24
N GLN A 148 -6.78 14.37 -5.14
CA GLN A 148 -5.90 14.13 -4.01
C GLN A 148 -5.88 12.63 -3.70
N ILE A 149 -4.67 12.04 -3.61
CA ILE A 149 -4.50 10.65 -3.21
C ILE A 149 -5.08 10.45 -1.81
N LYS A 150 -5.97 9.46 -1.67
CA LYS A 150 -6.57 9.11 -0.40
C LYS A 150 -5.53 8.44 0.52
N LEU A 151 -5.07 9.20 1.51
CA LEU A 151 -4.12 8.75 2.52
C LEU A 151 -4.86 8.38 3.80
N VAL A 152 -4.69 7.16 4.30
CA VAL A 152 -5.45 6.66 5.46
C VAL A 152 -4.53 6.23 6.60
N LYS A 153 -5.03 6.29 7.84
CA LYS A 153 -4.32 5.84 9.05
C LYS A 153 -5.17 4.86 9.87
N PRO A 154 -5.50 3.68 9.31
CA PRO A 154 -6.20 2.63 10.04
C PRO A 154 -5.38 2.10 11.21
N ASN A 155 -6.05 1.52 12.21
CA ASN A 155 -5.36 0.83 13.30
C ASN A 155 -4.69 -0.43 12.75
N HIS A 156 -3.41 -0.67 13.06
CA HIS A 156 -2.71 -1.88 12.59
C HIS A 156 -3.41 -3.19 12.97
N LYS A 157 -4.19 -3.22 14.06
CA LYS A 157 -4.97 -4.40 14.46
C LYS A 157 -6.17 -4.70 13.57
N SER A 158 -6.68 -3.72 12.82
CA SER A 158 -7.76 -3.91 11.85
C SER A 158 -7.24 -4.31 10.47
N LEU A 159 -5.93 -4.29 10.26
CA LEU A 159 -5.30 -4.63 8.99
C LEU A 159 -4.71 -6.03 8.98
N PHE A 160 -4.82 -6.68 7.82
CA PHE A 160 -4.04 -7.86 7.47
C PHE A 160 -3.56 -7.75 6.03
N LYS A 161 -2.37 -8.26 5.74
CA LYS A 161 -1.85 -8.48 4.39
C LYS A 161 -2.48 -9.72 3.76
N ASP A 162 -3.07 -9.55 2.59
CA ASP A 162 -3.68 -10.61 1.81
C ASP A 162 -2.67 -11.27 0.86
N THR A 163 -3.07 -12.32 0.14
CA THR A 163 -2.18 -13.08 -0.75
C THR A 163 -1.66 -12.28 -1.95
N ASP A 164 -2.33 -11.17 -2.28
CA ASP A 164 -1.91 -10.22 -3.31
C ASP A 164 -0.82 -9.23 -2.81
N GLY A 165 -0.46 -9.30 -1.53
CA GLY A 165 0.52 -8.41 -0.89
C GLY A 165 -0.04 -7.06 -0.47
N LEU A 166 -1.33 -6.79 -0.70
CA LEU A 166 -2.03 -5.59 -0.24
C LEU A 166 -2.52 -5.79 1.20
N PHE A 167 -2.64 -4.70 1.94
CA PHE A 167 -3.28 -4.68 3.24
C PHE A 167 -4.77 -4.44 3.10
N LYS A 168 -5.59 -5.25 3.77
CA LYS A 168 -7.05 -5.19 3.76
C LYS A 168 -7.56 -5.11 5.18
N THR A 169 -8.80 -4.66 5.31
CA THR A 169 -9.50 -4.57 6.59
C THR A 169 -10.03 -5.94 7.01
N ASN A 170 -10.04 -6.21 8.32
CA ASN A 170 -10.70 -7.41 8.87
C ASN A 170 -12.22 -7.43 8.62
N VAL A 171 -12.82 -6.28 8.31
CA VAL A 171 -14.25 -6.13 8.00
C VAL A 171 -14.38 -5.85 6.50
N PRO A 172 -14.86 -6.83 5.70
CA PRO A 172 -14.98 -6.66 4.25
C PRO A 172 -15.80 -5.42 3.88
N GLY A 173 -15.25 -4.58 3.01
CA GLY A 173 -15.90 -3.34 2.55
C GLY A 173 -15.83 -2.16 3.52
N GLU A 174 -15.14 -2.28 4.66
CA GLU A 174 -14.82 -1.13 5.51
C GLU A 174 -13.86 -0.19 4.79
N THR A 175 -14.25 1.08 4.68
CA THR A 175 -13.43 2.17 4.14
C THR A 175 -12.99 3.09 5.28
N TYR A 176 -11.89 3.82 5.07
CA TYR A 176 -11.42 4.85 5.99
C TYR A 176 -11.45 6.21 5.31
N ASP A 177 -11.77 7.26 6.06
CA ASP A 177 -11.64 8.63 5.56
C ASP A 177 -10.17 9.03 5.42
N ALA A 178 -9.91 10.00 4.54
CA ALA A 178 -8.57 10.57 4.42
C ALA A 178 -8.12 11.19 5.75
N SER A 179 -6.89 10.91 6.14
CA SER A 179 -6.30 11.40 7.39
C SER A 179 -5.30 12.52 7.12
N PRO A 180 -5.51 13.74 7.66
CA PRO A 180 -4.58 14.86 7.49
C PRO A 180 -3.26 14.66 8.25
N GLU A 181 -3.17 13.63 9.10
CA GLU A 181 -1.94 13.29 9.83
C GLU A 181 -0.92 12.52 8.98
N VAL A 182 -1.33 12.07 7.79
CA VAL A 182 -0.47 11.29 6.89
C VAL A 182 0.12 12.22 5.84
N SER A 183 1.46 12.23 5.75
CA SER A 183 2.19 12.97 4.73
C SER A 183 2.98 12.05 3.81
N LEU A 184 3.26 12.57 2.62
CA LEU A 184 4.11 11.97 1.60
C LEU A 184 5.43 12.72 1.52
N LEU A 185 6.50 11.95 1.41
CA LEU A 185 7.79 12.40 0.89
C LEU A 185 7.82 12.12 -0.62
N THR A 186 7.93 13.19 -1.41
CA THR A 186 7.95 13.12 -2.88
C THR A 186 9.38 12.94 -3.39
N GLY A 187 9.54 12.32 -4.56
CA GLY A 187 10.85 11.95 -5.09
C GLY A 187 11.54 10.87 -4.28
N ALA A 188 10.79 10.02 -3.58
CA ALA A 188 11.34 8.99 -2.70
C ALA A 188 10.49 7.71 -2.73
N LEU A 189 11.11 6.57 -2.41
CA LEU A 189 10.45 5.27 -2.29
C LEU A 189 10.76 4.64 -0.95
N GLU A 190 9.75 4.02 -0.35
CA GLU A 190 9.96 3.13 0.79
C GLU A 190 10.44 1.76 0.32
N GLY A 191 11.53 1.26 0.89
CA GLY A 191 12.05 -0.09 0.66
C GLY A 191 11.33 -1.15 1.49
N SER A 192 11.73 -2.42 1.29
CA SER A 192 11.24 -3.53 2.12
C SER A 192 11.76 -3.41 3.55
N ASN A 193 10.94 -3.78 4.54
CA ASN A 193 11.39 -3.91 5.94
C ASN A 193 11.83 -5.35 6.29
N VAL A 194 12.05 -6.20 5.28
CA VAL A 194 12.57 -7.55 5.47
C VAL A 194 14.03 -7.49 5.92
N ASN A 195 14.33 -8.17 7.02
CA ASN A 195 15.71 -8.42 7.43
C ASN A 195 16.18 -9.76 6.83
N ALA A 196 17.06 -9.69 5.83
CA ALA A 196 17.61 -10.89 5.17
C ALA A 196 18.67 -11.63 6.03
N VAL A 197 19.12 -11.02 7.13
CA VAL A 197 20.14 -11.62 8.01
C VAL A 197 19.43 -12.14 9.26
N GLY A 198 19.10 -13.43 9.23
CA GLY A 198 18.69 -14.15 10.43
C GLY A 198 19.78 -14.08 11.50
N ARG A 199 19.39 -13.83 12.75
CA ARG A 199 20.19 -14.25 13.91
C ARG A 199 19.66 -15.57 14.41
#